data_AF-A0A142XHN1-F1
#
_entry.id   AF-A0A142XHN1-F1
#
_cell.length_a   1.000
_cell.length_b   1.000
_cell.length_c   1.000
_cell.angle_alpha   90.00
_cell.angle_beta   90.00
_cell.angle_gamma   90.00
#
_symmetry.space_group_name_H-M   'P 1'
#
loop_
_entity.id
_entity.type
_entity.pdbx_description
1 polymer ?
#
loop_
_entity_poly.entity_id
_entity_poly.type
_entity_poly.pdbx_seq_one_letter_code
_entity_poly.pdbx_strand_id
1 'polypeptide(L)'
;MGLDRVVRFPAGGVPAWDAIKAQLVRVGESAVIRMIDGLPAFPDETPEAGWRELRIAAGSGMVTLRQTPDSVNCVVWSNADVTLLAARDRVAWACAEAGGGAIEAESGAVSPSDFAQLSDIRPA
;
A
#
# COMPACT_ATOMS: atom_id res chain seq x y z
N MET A 1 -8.67 -1.61 -16.70
CA MET A 1 -9.01 -2.02 -15.33
C MET A 1 -7.69 -2.23 -14.60
N GLY A 2 -7.50 -1.67 -13.40
CA GLY A 2 -6.26 -1.88 -12.64
C GLY A 2 -6.24 -3.25 -11.97
N LEU A 3 -5.06 -3.73 -11.60
CA LEU A 3 -4.89 -4.90 -10.73
C LEU A 3 -4.77 -4.38 -9.30
N ASP A 4 -5.71 -4.73 -8.44
CA ASP A 4 -5.79 -4.16 -7.10
C ASP A 4 -5.68 -5.16 -5.94
N ARG A 5 -5.36 -4.60 -4.78
CA ARG A 5 -5.40 -5.24 -3.46
C ARG A 5 -6.12 -4.31 -2.50
N VAL A 6 -7.17 -4.81 -1.87
CA VAL A 6 -7.92 -4.06 -0.87
C VAL A 6 -7.43 -4.45 0.52
N VAL A 7 -7.16 -3.46 1.35
CA VAL A 7 -6.84 -3.63 2.76
C VAL A 7 -8.00 -3.08 3.57
N ARG A 8 -8.57 -3.89 4.45
CA ARG A 8 -9.68 -3.52 5.34
C ARG A 8 -9.17 -3.32 6.75
N PHE A 9 -9.62 -2.27 7.40
CA PHE A 9 -9.23 -1.94 8.77
C PHE A 9 -10.41 -2.15 9.73
N PRO A 10 -10.17 -2.65 10.95
CA PRO A 10 -11.16 -2.60 12.02
C PRO A 10 -11.47 -1.14 12.41
N ALA A 11 -12.49 -0.92 13.24
CA ALA A 11 -12.86 0.41 13.72
C ALA A 11 -11.64 1.10 14.37
N GLY A 12 -11.11 2.14 13.72
CA GLY A 12 -9.79 2.72 14.04
C GLY A 12 -9.15 3.50 12.89
N GLY A 13 -9.60 3.23 11.65
CA GLY A 13 -9.28 4.03 10.48
C GLY A 13 -7.97 3.65 9.80
N VAL A 14 -7.75 4.22 8.62
CA VAL A 14 -6.55 3.99 7.81
C VAL A 14 -5.31 4.59 8.47
N PRO A 15 -4.16 3.89 8.47
CA PRO A 15 -2.94 4.39 9.08
C PRO A 15 -2.40 5.63 8.38
N ALA A 16 -1.69 6.47 9.14
CA ALA A 16 -0.96 7.60 8.58
C ALA A 16 0.14 7.13 7.61
N TRP A 17 0.47 7.96 6.62
CA TRP A 17 1.48 7.64 5.62
C TRP A 17 2.85 7.27 6.23
N ASP A 18 3.28 7.98 7.27
CA ASP A 18 4.57 7.70 7.90
C ASP A 18 4.64 6.30 8.51
N ALA A 19 3.52 5.79 9.05
CA ALA A 19 3.45 4.43 9.57
C ALA A 19 3.55 3.39 8.43
N ILE A 20 2.88 3.64 7.30
CA ILE A 20 2.99 2.80 6.09
C ILE A 20 4.44 2.80 5.57
N LYS A 21 5.04 4.00 5.45
CA LYS A 21 6.42 4.19 4.98
C LYS A 21 7.42 3.45 5.87
N ALA A 22 7.25 3.50 7.19
CA ALA A 22 8.09 2.77 8.12
C ALA A 22 8.05 1.24 7.87
N GLN A 23 6.88 0.67 7.58
CA GLN A 23 6.78 -0.76 7.25
C GLN A 23 7.42 -1.08 5.89
N LEU A 24 7.26 -0.23 4.88
CA LEU A 24 7.89 -0.41 3.57
C LEU A 24 9.42 -0.46 3.67
N VAL A 25 10.03 0.39 4.50
CA VAL A 25 11.48 0.36 4.74
C VAL A 25 11.94 -0.98 5.31
N ARG A 26 11.13 -1.63 6.17
CA ARG A 26 11.47 -2.95 6.77
C ARG A 26 11.53 -4.08 5.74
N VAL A 27 10.87 -3.92 4.60
CA VAL A 27 10.90 -4.91 3.50
C VAL A 27 11.77 -4.45 2.34
N GLY A 28 12.62 -3.43 2.56
CA GLY A 28 13.56 -2.92 1.57
C GLY A 28 12.93 -2.08 0.45
N GLU A 29 11.69 -1.61 0.62
CA GLU A 29 10.98 -0.82 -0.39
C GLU A 29 11.10 0.67 -0.07
N SER A 30 11.69 1.45 -0.99
CA SER A 30 11.84 2.90 -0.87
C SER A 30 10.74 3.62 -1.66
N ALA A 31 9.54 3.69 -1.09
CA ALA A 31 8.42 4.38 -1.72
C ALA A 31 8.59 5.92 -1.65
N VAL A 32 8.47 6.56 -2.81
CA VAL A 32 8.52 8.04 -2.92
C VAL A 32 7.17 8.55 -3.42
N ILE A 33 6.54 9.44 -2.67
CA ILE A 33 5.31 10.10 -3.11
C ILE A 33 5.62 10.97 -4.33
N ARG A 34 4.80 10.83 -5.36
CA ARG A 34 4.83 11.66 -6.56
C ARG A 34 3.60 12.54 -6.67
N MET A 35 2.48 12.10 -6.11
CA MET A 35 1.23 12.88 -6.08
C MET A 35 0.44 12.64 -4.81
N ILE A 36 -0.21 13.69 -4.32
CA ILE A 36 -1.18 13.69 -3.23
C ILE A 36 -2.46 14.32 -3.79
N ASP A 37 -3.58 13.59 -3.71
CA ASP A 37 -4.92 14.06 -4.12
C ASP A 37 -4.99 14.67 -5.53
N GLY A 38 -4.22 14.10 -6.46
CA GLY A 38 -4.18 14.54 -7.86
C GLY A 38 -3.22 15.69 -8.14
N LEU A 39 -2.50 16.20 -7.12
CA LEU A 39 -1.48 17.23 -7.26
C LEU A 39 -0.08 16.63 -7.16
N PRO A 40 0.91 17.11 -7.94
CA PRO A 40 2.31 16.73 -7.76
C PRO A 40 2.79 17.05 -6.34
N ALA A 41 3.57 16.15 -5.77
CA ALA A 41 4.15 16.29 -4.44
C ALA A 41 5.67 16.43 -4.51
N PHE A 42 6.27 17.08 -3.51
CA PHE A 42 7.71 17.06 -3.33
C PHE A 42 8.18 15.67 -2.84
N PRO A 43 9.43 15.25 -3.12
CA PRO A 43 9.91 13.91 -2.78
C PRO A 43 9.89 13.58 -1.28
N ASP A 44 10.01 14.59 -0.43
CA ASP A 44 10.03 14.54 1.03
C ASP A 44 8.73 15.02 1.68
N GLU A 45 7.73 15.37 0.86
CA GLU A 45 6.43 15.80 1.34
C GLU A 45 5.68 14.65 2.03
N THR A 46 5.02 14.99 3.14
CA THR A 46 4.21 14.05 3.92
C THR A 46 2.75 14.47 3.78
N PRO A 47 1.84 13.57 3.36
CA PRO A 47 0.45 13.90 3.17
C PRO A 47 -0.22 14.16 4.52
N GLU A 48 -1.14 15.13 4.53
CA GLU A 48 -1.97 15.40 5.69
C GLU A 48 -2.88 14.20 6.00
N ALA A 49 -3.35 14.12 7.25
CA ALA A 49 -4.33 13.10 7.63
C ALA A 49 -5.61 13.23 6.78
N GLY A 50 -6.16 12.10 6.33
CA GLY A 50 -7.39 12.09 5.54
C GLY A 50 -7.19 12.35 4.03
N TRP A 51 -5.97 12.17 3.52
CA TRP A 51 -5.72 12.06 2.08
C TRP A 51 -6.66 11.03 1.43
N ARG A 52 -6.99 11.23 0.15
CA ARG A 52 -7.91 10.37 -0.60
C ARG A 52 -7.17 9.49 -1.60
N GLU A 53 -6.15 10.05 -2.25
CA GLU A 53 -5.31 9.35 -3.21
C GLU A 53 -3.84 9.71 -3.02
N LEU A 54 -2.97 8.69 -2.93
CA LEU A 54 -1.53 8.85 -3.05
C LEU A 54 -1.05 8.08 -4.27
N ARG A 55 -0.07 8.65 -5.00
CA ARG A 55 0.67 7.91 -6.02
C ARG A 55 2.12 7.86 -5.63
N ILE A 56 2.63 6.64 -5.47
CA ILE A 56 3.99 6.38 -5.01
C ILE A 56 4.77 5.66 -6.09
N ALA A 57 6.02 6.07 -6.29
CA ALA A 57 6.98 5.29 -7.07
C ALA A 57 7.46 4.12 -6.20
N ALA A 58 7.28 2.90 -6.69
CA ALA A 58 7.66 1.66 -6.02
C ALA A 58 8.00 0.58 -7.05
N GLY A 59 9.01 -0.25 -6.78
CA GLY A 59 9.54 -1.22 -7.76
C GLY A 59 9.87 -0.58 -9.11
N SER A 60 9.28 -1.10 -10.19
CA SER A 60 9.49 -0.63 -11.58
C SER A 60 8.50 0.46 -12.03
N GLY A 61 7.58 0.91 -11.17
CA GLY A 61 6.48 1.78 -11.60
C GLY A 61 5.79 2.55 -10.48
N MET A 62 4.47 2.75 -10.66
CA MET A 62 3.64 3.54 -9.76
C MET A 62 2.55 2.67 -9.12
N VAL A 63 2.43 2.73 -7.80
CA VAL A 63 1.29 2.19 -7.05
C VAL A 63 0.42 3.36 -6.60
N THR A 64 -0.89 3.25 -6.82
CA THR A 64 -1.88 4.23 -6.35
C THR A 64 -2.57 3.68 -5.11
N LEU A 65 -2.54 4.43 -4.01
CA LEU A 65 -3.31 4.13 -2.81
C LEU A 65 -4.56 5.00 -2.84
N ARG A 66 -5.74 4.40 -2.67
CA ARG A 66 -7.01 5.11 -2.54
C ARG A 66 -7.63 4.78 -1.21
N GLN A 67 -7.83 5.79 -0.40
CA GLN A 67 -8.38 5.65 0.94
C GLN A 67 -9.90 5.83 0.95
N THR A 68 -10.60 4.94 1.64
CA THR A 68 -11.95 5.14 2.20
C THR A 68 -11.84 5.19 3.73
N PRO A 69 -12.92 5.50 4.48
CA PRO A 69 -12.85 5.53 5.94
C PRO A 69 -12.34 4.23 6.59
N ASP A 70 -12.59 3.09 5.95
CA ASP A 70 -12.39 1.73 6.47
C ASP A 70 -11.43 0.88 5.61
N SER A 71 -10.92 1.42 4.50
CA SER A 71 -10.11 0.64 3.58
C SER A 71 -9.09 1.46 2.81
N VAL A 72 -8.06 0.77 2.32
CA VAL A 72 -7.15 1.29 1.30
C VAL A 72 -7.15 0.32 0.14
N ASN A 73 -7.38 0.84 -1.06
CA ASN A 73 -7.19 0.10 -2.29
C ASN A 73 -5.82 0.46 -2.91
N CYS A 74 -4.95 -0.54 -3.03
CA CYS A 74 -3.64 -0.45 -3.67
C CYS A 74 -3.75 -0.92 -5.13
N VAL A 75 -3.64 0.00 -6.07
CA VAL A 75 -3.88 -0.22 -7.51
C VAL A 75 -2.59 -0.07 -8.31
N VAL A 76 -2.36 -0.99 -9.24
CA VAL A 76 -1.43 -0.82 -10.36
C VAL A 76 -2.16 -0.97 -11.70
N TRP A 77 -1.58 -0.47 -12.79
CA TRP A 77 -2.17 -0.58 -14.13
C TRP A 77 -2.08 -2.01 -14.66
N SER A 78 -2.99 -2.42 -15.56
CA SER A 78 -3.10 -3.81 -16.05
C SER A 78 -1.90 -4.33 -16.84
N ASN A 79 -0.99 -3.46 -17.24
CA ASN A 79 0.29 -3.83 -17.88
C ASN A 79 1.43 -3.99 -16.87
N ALA A 80 1.12 -4.14 -15.58
CA ALA A 80 2.11 -4.33 -14.54
C ALA A 80 2.91 -5.63 -14.76
N ASP A 81 4.23 -5.49 -14.68
CA ASP A 81 5.14 -6.63 -14.62
C ASP A 81 5.11 -7.29 -13.23
N VAL A 82 5.79 -8.42 -13.09
CA VAL A 82 5.89 -9.15 -11.82
C VAL A 82 6.52 -8.32 -10.70
N THR A 83 7.42 -7.38 -11.03
CA THR A 83 8.10 -6.51 -10.06
C THR A 83 7.12 -5.48 -9.49
N LEU A 84 6.29 -4.88 -10.32
CA LEU A 84 5.27 -3.92 -9.92
C LEU A 84 4.11 -4.59 -9.18
N LEU A 85 3.77 -5.82 -9.53
CA LEU A 85 2.81 -6.62 -8.75
C LEU A 85 3.34 -6.95 -7.36
N ALA A 86 4.61 -7.35 -7.25
CA ALA A 86 5.25 -7.58 -5.96
C ALA A 86 5.35 -6.27 -5.13
N ALA A 87 5.66 -5.14 -5.77
CA ALA A 87 5.67 -3.84 -5.10
C ALA A 87 4.27 -3.45 -4.58
N ARG A 88 3.21 -3.67 -5.36
CA ARG A 88 1.82 -3.49 -4.91
C ARG A 88 1.52 -4.35 -3.70
N ASP A 89 1.94 -5.62 -3.71
CA ASP A 89 1.68 -6.55 -2.61
C ASP A 89 2.45 -6.13 -1.34
N ARG A 90 3.70 -5.64 -1.46
CA ARG A 90 4.42 -5.03 -0.32
C ARG A 90 3.74 -3.79 0.23
N VAL A 91 3.16 -2.95 -0.64
CA VAL A 91 2.39 -1.77 -0.23
C VAL A 91 1.11 -2.19 0.50
N ALA A 92 0.37 -3.16 -0.02
CA ALA A 92 -0.83 -3.69 0.65
C ALA A 92 -0.49 -4.29 2.02
N TRP A 93 0.60 -5.07 2.10
CA TRP A 93 1.12 -5.60 3.36
C TRP A 93 1.48 -4.48 4.34
N ALA A 94 2.23 -3.47 3.90
CA ALA A 94 2.65 -2.34 4.75
C ALA A 94 1.45 -1.55 5.28
N CYS A 95 0.42 -1.34 4.47
CA CYS A 95 -0.84 -0.75 4.90
C CYS A 95 -1.50 -1.59 6.00
N ALA A 96 -1.62 -2.90 5.79
CA ALA A 96 -2.28 -3.80 6.73
C ALA A 96 -1.50 -3.92 8.05
N GLU A 97 -0.18 -4.06 7.99
CA GLU A 97 0.71 -4.11 9.16
C GLU A 97 0.66 -2.81 9.97
N ALA A 98 0.73 -1.65 9.29
CA ALA A 98 0.69 -0.35 9.96
C ALA A 98 -0.66 -0.04 10.61
N GLY A 99 -1.76 -0.51 10.02
CA GLY A 99 -3.12 -0.22 10.49
C GLY A 99 -3.80 -1.36 11.26
N GLY A 100 -3.14 -2.50 11.47
CA GLY A 100 -3.77 -3.70 12.04
C GLY A 100 -4.93 -4.23 11.20
N GLY A 101 -4.85 -4.07 9.88
CA GLY A 101 -5.86 -4.47 8.91
C GLY A 101 -5.66 -5.89 8.36
N ALA A 102 -6.57 -6.30 7.47
CA ALA A 102 -6.50 -7.55 6.72
C ALA A 102 -6.52 -7.26 5.21
N ILE A 103 -5.77 -8.06 4.43
CA ILE A 103 -5.74 -7.96 2.97
C ILE A 103 -6.84 -8.86 2.41
N GLU A 104 -7.67 -8.34 1.50
CA GLU A 104 -8.63 -9.13 0.74
C GLU A 104 -7.89 -9.96 -0.32
N ALA A 105 -7.85 -11.28 -0.13
CA ALA A 105 -7.36 -12.25 -1.11
C ALA A 105 -8.54 -13.02 -1.73
N GLU A 106 -8.27 -13.77 -2.82
CA GLU A 106 -9.31 -14.55 -3.53
C GLU A 106 -9.99 -15.59 -2.61
N SER A 107 -9.25 -16.14 -1.65
CA SER A 107 -9.75 -17.10 -0.65
C SER A 107 -10.42 -16.45 0.56
N GLY A 108 -10.48 -15.12 0.62
CA GLY A 108 -10.99 -14.34 1.76
C GLY A 108 -9.95 -13.41 2.37
N ALA A 109 -10.34 -12.75 3.46
CA ALA A 109 -9.45 -11.84 4.19
C ALA A 109 -8.31 -12.61 4.87
N VAL A 110 -7.08 -12.14 4.71
CA VAL A 110 -5.87 -12.74 5.31
C VAL A 110 -5.13 -11.73 6.17
N SER A 111 -4.48 -12.22 7.23
CA SER A 111 -3.67 -11.37 8.11
C SER A 111 -2.41 -10.88 7.37
N PRO A 112 -1.78 -9.77 7.82
CA PRO A 112 -0.51 -9.32 7.26
C PRO A 112 0.59 -10.39 7.32
N SER A 113 0.64 -11.18 8.41
CA SER A 113 1.63 -12.24 8.58
C SER A 113 1.43 -13.39 7.60
N ASP A 114 0.18 -13.85 7.40
CA ASP A 114 -0.13 -14.91 6.43
C ASP A 114 0.12 -14.43 5.00
N PHE A 115 -0.28 -13.19 4.69
CA PHE A 115 -0.05 -12.59 3.39
C PHE A 115 1.45 -12.44 3.09
N ALA A 116 2.26 -12.06 4.09
CA ALA A 116 3.71 -11.98 3.93
C ALA A 116 4.33 -13.33 3.53
N GLN A 117 3.86 -14.43 4.13
CA GLN A 117 4.30 -15.78 3.75
C GLN A 117 3.87 -16.15 2.33
N LEU A 118 2.62 -15.85 1.97
CA LEU A 118 2.07 -16.15 0.62
C LEU A 118 2.75 -15.35 -0.49
N SER A 119 3.19 -14.12 -0.19
CA SER A 119 3.78 -13.19 -1.15
C SER A 119 5.32 -13.10 -1.07
N ASP A 120 5.98 -14.00 -0.30
CA ASP A 120 7.43 -13.99 -0.04
C ASP A 120 7.96 -12.60 0.41
N ILE A 121 7.19 -11.92 1.25
CA ILE A 121 7.57 -10.67 1.89
C ILE A 121 8.29 -11.03 3.19
N ARG A 122 9.51 -10.51 3.36
CA ARG A 122 10.36 -10.78 4.53
C ARG A 122 10.66 -9.48 5.27
N PRO A 123 9.85 -9.13 6.29
CA PRO A 123 10.12 -7.98 7.13
C PRO A 123 11.42 -8.21 7.91
N ALA A 124 12.29 -7.20 7.95
CA ALA A 124 13.42 -7.15 8.85
C ALA A 124 12.99 -6.94 10.32
#